data_AF-A0A7E6FJC0-F1
#
_entry.id   AF-A0A7E6FJC0-F1
#
_cell.length_a   1.000
_cell.length_b   1.000
_cell.length_c   1.000
_cell.angle_alpha   90.00
_cell.angle_beta   90.00
_cell.angle_gamma   90.00
#
_symmetry.space_group_name_H-M   'P 1'
#
loop_
_entity.id
_entity.type
_entity.pdbx_description
1 polymer ?
#
loop_
_entity_poly.entity_id
_entity_poly.type
_entity_poly.pdbx_seq_one_letter_code
_entity_poly.pdbx_strand_id
1 'polypeptide(L)'
;MSQNRKTTALKQLQGHIWKDAYKLGEIKGELFSDVVPVLQQLKEMGMKHYIYSSGSIASQKLLFSHVPEGNIIDLFSGFFDTLTGSKVESESYKKIVEEINVKADEIMFLTDNPKEVAAATSAGVKCRIVIRDGNEALSEDDLSKFCTIHSFTELIKKEESEPSVSKKKNLKTEK
;
A
#
# COMPACT_ATOMS: atom_id res chain seq x y z
N MET A 1 -30.36 -0.13 18.86
CA MET A 1 -29.46 -1.14 18.25
C MET A 1 -29.70 -1.15 16.75
N SER A 2 -28.93 -0.39 15.96
CA SER A 2 -29.07 -0.37 14.50
C SER A 2 -28.50 -1.67 13.93
N GLN A 3 -29.36 -2.54 13.39
CA GLN A 3 -28.89 -3.73 12.68
C GLN A 3 -28.28 -3.28 11.36
N ASN A 4 -26.95 -3.19 11.30
CA ASN A 4 -26.18 -2.98 10.08
C ASN A 4 -26.31 -4.23 9.17
N ARG A 5 -27.48 -4.42 8.57
CA ARG A 5 -27.75 -5.49 7.62
C ARG A 5 -27.10 -5.13 6.29
N LYS A 6 -25.80 -5.44 6.18
CA LYS A 6 -25.05 -5.39 4.92
C LYS A 6 -25.51 -6.50 3.98
N THR A 7 -26.75 -6.45 3.51
CA THR A 7 -27.28 -7.41 2.53
C THR A 7 -26.56 -7.25 1.19
N THR A 8 -26.44 -8.33 0.42
CA THR A 8 -25.84 -8.29 -0.93
C THR A 8 -26.50 -7.25 -1.83
N ALA A 9 -27.83 -7.11 -1.74
CA ALA A 9 -28.60 -6.11 -2.47
C ALA A 9 -28.20 -4.68 -2.11
N LEU A 10 -27.97 -4.37 -0.83
CA LEU A 10 -27.54 -3.03 -0.39
C LEU A 10 -26.14 -2.71 -0.94
N LYS A 11 -25.21 -3.66 -0.90
CA LYS A 11 -23.86 -3.46 -1.46
C LYS A 11 -23.89 -3.23 -2.97
N GLN A 12 -24.74 -3.97 -3.70
CA GLN A 12 -24.93 -3.76 -5.13
C GLN A 12 -25.47 -2.36 -5.42
N LEU A 13 -26.51 -1.92 -4.71
CA LEU A 13 -27.07 -0.58 -4.86
C LEU A 13 -26.02 0.51 -4.57
N GLN A 14 -25.27 0.38 -3.47
CA GLN A 14 -24.18 1.31 -3.14
C GLN A 14 -23.12 1.35 -4.24
N GLY A 15 -22.76 0.20 -4.81
CA GLY A 15 -21.84 0.12 -5.94
C GLY A 15 -22.36 0.85 -7.19
N HIS A 16 -23.66 0.74 -7.49
CA HIS A 16 -24.29 1.46 -8.60
C HIS A 16 -24.31 2.97 -8.36
N ILE A 17 -24.72 3.42 -7.18
CA ILE A 17 -24.75 4.85 -6.82
C ILE A 17 -23.35 5.47 -6.94
N TRP A 18 -22.32 4.83 -6.39
CA TRP A 18 -20.95 5.31 -6.53
C TRP A 18 -20.50 5.35 -7.98
N LYS A 19 -20.78 4.31 -8.77
CA LYS A 19 -20.43 4.27 -10.18
C LYS A 19 -21.01 5.45 -10.95
N ASP A 20 -22.26 5.79 -10.70
CA ASP A 20 -22.91 6.90 -11.39
C ASP A 20 -22.37 8.24 -10.89
N ALA A 21 -22.20 8.44 -9.59
CA ALA A 21 -21.62 9.67 -9.03
C ALA A 21 -20.20 9.94 -9.54
N TYR A 22 -19.34 8.91 -9.64
CA TYR A 22 -18.00 9.05 -10.22
C TYR A 22 -18.06 9.39 -11.71
N LYS A 23 -18.91 8.71 -12.49
CA LYS A 23 -19.08 8.97 -13.93
C LYS A 23 -19.61 10.36 -14.23
N LEU A 24 -20.53 10.86 -13.41
CA LEU A 24 -21.08 12.21 -13.52
C LEU A 24 -20.08 13.27 -13.04
N GLY A 25 -18.98 12.88 -12.41
CA GLY A 25 -17.97 13.77 -11.85
C GLY A 25 -18.42 14.47 -10.56
N GLU A 26 -19.51 14.01 -9.94
CA GLU A 26 -20.04 14.53 -8.67
C GLU A 26 -19.12 14.20 -7.50
N ILE A 27 -18.39 13.08 -7.60
CA ILE A 27 -17.36 12.67 -6.65
C ILE A 27 -16.06 12.36 -7.39
N LYS A 28 -14.93 12.66 -6.74
CA LYS A 28 -13.59 12.27 -7.17
C LYS A 28 -12.89 11.53 -6.05
N GLY A 29 -12.02 10.59 -6.41
CA GLY A 29 -11.19 9.88 -5.47
C GLY A 29 -10.19 10.87 -4.89
N GLU A 30 -10.20 11.05 -3.58
CA GLU A 30 -9.25 11.90 -2.90
C GLU A 30 -7.97 11.11 -2.62
N LEU A 31 -6.84 11.64 -3.09
CA LEU A 31 -5.51 11.12 -2.82
C LEU A 31 -4.66 12.23 -2.20
N PHE A 32 -3.76 11.84 -1.31
CA PHE A 32 -2.75 12.78 -0.83
C PHE A 32 -1.82 13.19 -1.99
N SER A 33 -1.43 14.46 -2.02
CA SER A 33 -0.69 15.08 -3.13
C SER A 33 0.66 14.43 -3.44
N ASP A 34 1.25 13.71 -2.47
CA ASP A 34 2.50 12.98 -2.62
C ASP A 34 2.33 11.57 -3.21
N VAL A 35 1.12 11.03 -3.30
CA VAL A 35 0.90 9.63 -3.72
C VAL A 35 1.16 9.44 -5.21
N VAL A 36 0.48 10.21 -6.07
CA VAL A 36 0.57 10.02 -7.53
C VAL A 36 1.99 10.26 -8.05
N PRO A 37 2.70 11.36 -7.68
CA PRO A 37 4.06 11.60 -8.16
C PRO A 37 5.03 10.49 -7.75
N VAL A 38 4.91 9.98 -6.53
CA VAL A 38 5.79 8.92 -6.04
C VAL A 38 5.48 7.59 -6.72
N LEU A 39 4.21 7.22 -6.92
CA LEU A 39 3.85 6.02 -7.65
C LEU A 39 4.35 6.06 -9.11
N GLN A 40 4.33 7.23 -9.75
CA GLN A 40 4.92 7.38 -11.09
C GLN A 40 6.43 7.11 -11.06
N GLN A 41 7.15 7.75 -10.14
CA GLN A 41 8.60 7.57 -10.02
C GLN A 41 8.99 6.13 -9.70
N LEU A 42 8.29 5.47 -8.77
CA LEU A 42 8.54 4.07 -8.43
C LEU A 42 8.27 3.14 -9.62
N LYS A 43 7.24 3.43 -10.42
CA LYS A 43 6.95 2.67 -11.65
C LYS A 43 8.06 2.83 -12.68
N GLU A 44 8.62 4.03 -12.83
CA GLU A 44 9.78 4.29 -13.70
C GLU A 44 11.03 3.54 -13.23
N MET A 45 11.19 3.35 -11.92
CA MET A 45 12.23 2.49 -11.32
C MET A 45 11.95 0.98 -11.49
N GLY A 46 10.85 0.60 -12.14
CA GLY A 46 10.48 -0.79 -12.38
C GLY A 46 9.72 -1.48 -11.23
N MET A 47 9.29 -0.72 -10.22
CA MET A 47 8.47 -1.26 -9.12
C MET A 47 7.05 -1.56 -9.59
N LYS A 48 6.49 -2.68 -9.13
CA LYS A 48 5.08 -3.03 -9.34
C LYS A 48 4.25 -2.60 -8.13
N HIS A 49 3.12 -1.94 -8.37
CA HIS A 49 2.21 -1.53 -7.31
C HIS A 49 0.97 -2.41 -7.29
N TYR A 50 0.54 -2.81 -6.09
CA TYR A 50 -0.69 -3.56 -5.88
C TYR A 50 -1.50 -2.88 -4.78
N ILE A 51 -2.82 -2.93 -4.89
CA ILE A 51 -3.72 -2.46 -3.83
C ILE A 51 -4.30 -3.65 -3.08
N TYR A 52 -4.38 -3.57 -1.76
CA TYR A 52 -5.14 -4.52 -0.94
C TYR A 52 -6.07 -3.75 0.00
N SER A 53 -7.38 -3.84 -0.25
CA SER A 53 -8.38 -3.07 0.47
C SER A 53 -9.63 -3.88 0.80
N SER A 54 -10.42 -3.45 1.78
CA SER A 54 -11.71 -4.05 2.09
C SER A 54 -12.80 -3.72 1.06
N GLY A 55 -12.59 -2.67 0.25
CA GLY A 55 -13.46 -2.35 -0.88
C GLY A 55 -13.29 -3.37 -2.01
N SER A 56 -14.37 -3.67 -2.75
CA SER A 56 -14.29 -4.59 -3.88
C SER A 56 -13.29 -4.11 -4.94
N ILE A 57 -12.68 -5.02 -5.70
CA ILE A 57 -11.79 -4.64 -6.83
C ILE A 57 -12.48 -3.65 -7.80
N ALA A 58 -13.78 -3.81 -8.05
CA ALA A 58 -14.53 -2.89 -8.90
C ALA A 58 -14.59 -1.47 -8.31
N SER A 59 -14.80 -1.34 -7.00
CA SER A 59 -14.80 -0.06 -6.28
C SER A 59 -13.41 0.58 -6.26
N GLN A 60 -12.36 -0.22 -6.06
CA GLN A 60 -10.98 0.27 -6.08
C GLN A 60 -10.62 0.85 -7.45
N LYS A 61 -10.89 0.11 -8.54
CA LYS A 61 -10.68 0.61 -9.91
C LYS A 61 -11.49 1.86 -10.20
N LEU A 62 -12.72 1.94 -9.72
CA LEU A 62 -13.58 3.12 -9.89
C LEU A 62 -12.97 4.36 -9.22
N LEU A 63 -12.46 4.23 -7.99
CA LEU A 63 -11.77 5.31 -7.28
C LEU A 63 -10.55 5.80 -8.07
N PHE A 64 -9.66 4.90 -8.46
CA PHE A 64 -8.42 5.25 -9.16
C PHE A 64 -8.61 5.68 -10.62
N SER A 65 -9.79 5.48 -11.21
CA SER A 65 -10.11 6.03 -12.55
C SER A 65 -10.67 7.45 -12.52
N HIS A 66 -11.01 7.96 -11.34
CA HIS A 66 -11.69 9.24 -11.17
C HIS A 66 -11.03 10.10 -10.08
N VAL A 67 -9.71 10.21 -10.09
CA VAL A 67 -8.97 11.12 -9.19
C VAL A 67 -8.77 12.49 -9.87
N PRO A 68 -8.42 13.57 -9.15
CA PRO A 68 -8.16 14.89 -9.74
C PRO A 68 -7.16 14.88 -10.90
N GLU A 69 -6.15 14.01 -10.83
CA GLU A 69 -5.12 13.81 -11.84
C GLU A 69 -5.59 12.99 -13.05
N GLY A 70 -6.84 12.52 -13.05
CA GLY A 70 -7.45 11.71 -14.11
C GLY A 70 -7.50 10.22 -13.78
N ASN A 71 -7.38 9.36 -14.79
CA ASN A 71 -7.35 7.91 -14.60
C ASN A 71 -5.91 7.44 -14.36
N ILE A 72 -5.65 6.88 -13.18
CA ILE A 72 -4.34 6.39 -12.77
C ILE A 72 -4.29 4.87 -12.57
N ILE A 73 -5.30 4.12 -13.07
CA ILE A 73 -5.34 2.64 -12.96
C ILE A 73 -4.04 2.01 -13.49
N ASP A 74 -3.47 2.58 -14.55
CA ASP A 74 -2.26 2.04 -15.18
C ASP A 74 -1.04 2.10 -14.26
N LEU A 75 -1.06 2.86 -13.16
CA LEU A 75 0.00 2.83 -12.15
C LEU A 75 0.02 1.54 -11.31
N PHE A 76 -1.05 0.74 -11.36
CA PHE A 76 -1.20 -0.48 -10.58
C PHE A 76 -1.10 -1.73 -11.45
N SER A 77 -0.34 -2.71 -10.97
CA SER A 77 -0.16 -4.04 -11.57
C SER A 77 -1.23 -5.04 -11.15
N GLY A 78 -1.99 -4.75 -10.08
CA GLY A 78 -3.07 -5.61 -9.62
C GLY A 78 -3.82 -5.08 -8.40
N PHE A 79 -4.92 -5.74 -8.06
CA PHE A 79 -5.83 -5.36 -6.98
C PHE A 79 -6.26 -6.62 -6.23
N PHE A 80 -6.29 -6.53 -4.90
CA PHE A 80 -6.74 -7.54 -3.98
C PHE A 80 -7.86 -6.98 -3.11
N ASP A 81 -8.85 -7.80 -2.78
CA ASP A 81 -9.93 -7.43 -1.86
C ASP A 81 -10.18 -8.51 -0.80
N THR A 82 -11.29 -8.41 -0.08
CA THR A 82 -11.65 -9.38 0.98
C THR A 82 -11.81 -10.81 0.49
N LEU A 83 -11.94 -11.06 -0.83
CA LEU A 83 -11.94 -12.41 -1.39
C LEU A 83 -10.58 -13.11 -1.23
N THR A 84 -9.49 -12.34 -1.15
CA THR A 84 -8.15 -12.87 -0.84
C THR A 84 -8.08 -13.38 0.61
N GLY A 85 -8.74 -12.67 1.53
CA GLY A 85 -8.84 -13.00 2.95
C GLY A 85 -8.92 -11.76 3.84
N SER A 86 -8.90 -11.97 5.16
CA SER A 86 -8.91 -10.88 6.15
C SER A 86 -7.56 -10.16 6.20
N LYS A 87 -7.56 -8.81 6.26
CA LYS A 87 -6.33 -8.00 6.31
C LYS A 87 -5.52 -8.18 7.61
N VAL A 88 -6.10 -8.80 8.63
CA VAL A 88 -5.43 -9.07 9.91
C VAL A 88 -5.01 -10.54 10.06
N GLU A 89 -5.10 -11.33 9.00
CA GLU A 89 -4.67 -12.73 8.96
C GLU A 89 -3.46 -12.87 8.05
N SER A 90 -2.39 -13.50 8.54
CA SER A 90 -1.14 -13.69 7.79
C SER A 90 -1.33 -14.51 6.52
N GLU A 91 -2.32 -15.41 6.50
CA GLU A 91 -2.63 -16.26 5.35
C GLU A 91 -3.06 -15.45 4.11
N SER A 92 -3.73 -14.32 4.30
CA SER A 92 -4.07 -13.42 3.20
C SER A 92 -2.83 -12.89 2.49
N TYR A 93 -1.79 -12.55 3.25
CA TYR A 93 -0.54 -12.04 2.70
C TYR A 93 0.28 -13.12 2.02
N LYS A 94 0.25 -14.36 2.52
CA LYS A 94 0.88 -15.50 1.81
C LYS A 94 0.27 -15.70 0.43
N LYS A 95 -1.07 -15.69 0.33
CA LYS A 95 -1.76 -15.77 -0.97
C LYS A 95 -1.39 -14.62 -1.90
N ILE A 96 -1.24 -13.40 -1.36
CA ILE A 96 -0.78 -12.24 -2.14
C ILE A 96 0.65 -12.47 -2.66
N VAL A 97 1.56 -12.95 -1.80
CA VAL A 97 2.95 -13.24 -2.19
C VAL A 97 3.00 -14.31 -3.28
N GLU A 98 2.20 -15.36 -3.15
CA GLU A 98 2.06 -16.43 -4.15
C GLU A 98 1.51 -15.90 -5.49
N GLU A 99 0.45 -15.08 -5.46
CA GLU A 99 -0.15 -14.50 -6.68
C GLU A 99 0.81 -13.52 -7.38
N ILE A 100 1.54 -12.69 -6.62
CA ILE A 100 2.53 -11.77 -7.19
C ILE A 100 3.76 -12.55 -7.70
N ASN A 101 4.01 -13.74 -7.16
CA ASN A 101 5.09 -14.64 -7.52
C ASN A 101 6.49 -14.02 -7.33
N VAL A 102 6.72 -13.46 -6.14
CA VAL A 102 8.00 -12.90 -5.67
C VAL A 102 8.27 -13.39 -4.24
N LYS A 103 9.47 -13.12 -3.70
CA LYS A 103 9.71 -13.44 -2.29
C LYS A 103 8.99 -12.46 -1.38
N ALA A 104 8.54 -12.92 -0.21
CA ALA A 104 7.82 -12.07 0.73
C ALA A 104 8.64 -10.84 1.16
N ASP A 105 9.96 -10.98 1.31
CA ASP A 105 10.86 -9.91 1.70
C ASP A 105 11.19 -8.92 0.57
N GLU A 106 10.74 -9.20 -0.67
CA GLU A 106 10.77 -8.26 -1.81
C GLU A 106 9.52 -7.37 -1.85
N ILE A 107 8.50 -7.67 -1.04
CA ILE A 107 7.27 -6.87 -0.94
C ILE A 107 7.38 -5.91 0.23
N MET A 108 7.07 -4.63 -0.03
CA MET A 108 6.85 -3.61 1.00
C MET A 108 5.36 -3.29 1.09
N PHE A 109 4.74 -3.61 2.22
CA PHE A 109 3.34 -3.28 2.51
C PHE A 109 3.23 -1.97 3.29
N LEU A 110 2.38 -1.08 2.81
CA LEU A 110 2.12 0.24 3.39
C LEU A 110 0.68 0.27 3.90
N THR A 111 0.51 0.49 5.20
CA THR A 111 -0.81 0.53 5.85
C THR A 111 -0.78 1.49 7.03
N ASP A 112 -1.91 2.04 7.41
CA ASP A 112 -2.08 2.82 8.64
C ASP A 112 -2.36 1.93 9.87
N ASN A 113 -2.65 0.65 9.68
CA ASN A 113 -3.16 -0.23 10.73
C ASN A 113 -2.08 -1.19 11.29
N PRO A 114 -1.70 -1.07 12.58
CA PRO A 114 -0.70 -1.96 13.22
C PRO A 114 -1.06 -3.44 13.17
N LYS A 115 -2.35 -3.79 13.22
CA LYS A 115 -2.78 -5.20 13.18
C LYS A 115 -2.52 -5.82 11.81
N GLU A 116 -2.64 -5.03 10.75
CA GLU A 116 -2.30 -5.46 9.40
C GLU A 116 -0.78 -5.62 9.24
N VAL A 117 0.01 -4.72 9.85
CA VAL A 117 1.48 -4.85 9.90
C VAL A 117 1.90 -6.15 10.59
N ALA A 118 1.31 -6.47 11.74
CA ALA A 118 1.62 -7.70 12.45
C ALA A 118 1.31 -8.96 11.60
N ALA A 119 0.17 -8.95 10.91
CA ALA A 119 -0.23 -10.05 10.02
C ALA A 119 0.69 -10.21 8.80
N ALA A 120 1.03 -9.11 8.12
CA ALA A 120 1.92 -9.10 6.98
C ALA A 120 3.36 -9.50 7.35
N THR A 121 3.87 -8.97 8.47
CA THR A 121 5.20 -9.33 9.01
C THR A 121 5.27 -10.82 9.35
N SER A 122 4.20 -11.40 9.90
CA SER A 122 4.13 -12.85 10.17
C SER A 122 4.15 -13.71 8.90
N ALA A 123 3.85 -13.13 7.73
CA ALA A 123 3.97 -13.76 6.42
C ALA A 123 5.34 -13.49 5.75
N GLY A 124 6.26 -12.80 6.42
CA GLY A 124 7.57 -12.43 5.89
C GLY A 124 7.60 -11.16 5.04
N VAL A 125 6.48 -10.43 4.97
CA VAL A 125 6.36 -9.19 4.18
C VAL A 125 6.93 -8.00 4.96
N LYS A 126 7.79 -7.19 4.31
CA LYS A 126 8.28 -5.94 4.93
C LYS A 126 7.14 -4.95 5.03
N CYS A 127 7.08 -4.20 6.12
CA CYS A 127 5.97 -3.29 6.37
C CYS A 127 6.45 -1.91 6.82
N ARG A 128 5.67 -0.89 6.49
CA ARG A 128 5.76 0.43 7.12
C ARG A 128 4.37 0.95 7.46
N ILE A 129 4.28 1.64 8.59
CA ILE A 129 3.06 2.36 8.96
C ILE A 129 3.05 3.72 8.26
N VAL A 130 1.95 4.04 7.59
CA VAL A 130 1.73 5.36 6.99
C VAL A 130 0.88 6.20 7.94
N ILE A 131 1.45 7.29 8.44
CA ILE A 131 0.75 8.22 9.33
C ILE A 131 0.24 9.39 8.49
N ARG A 132 -1.08 9.59 8.49
CA ARG A 132 -1.76 10.72 7.84
C ARG A 132 -2.65 11.44 8.85
N ASP A 133 -2.91 12.72 8.59
CA ASP A 133 -3.84 13.51 9.39
C ASP A 133 -5.23 12.85 9.36
N GLY A 134 -5.79 12.61 10.54
CA GLY A 134 -7.07 11.94 10.72
C GLY A 134 -6.99 10.42 10.96
N ASN A 135 -5.79 9.81 10.87
CA ASN A 135 -5.62 8.41 11.29
C ASN A 135 -5.81 8.26 12.80
N GLU A 136 -6.16 7.05 13.24
CA GLU A 136 -6.17 6.71 14.66
C GLU A 136 -4.76 6.84 15.25
N ALA A 137 -4.67 7.38 16.47
CA ALA A 137 -3.40 7.52 17.15
C ALA A 137 -2.79 6.15 17.44
N LEU A 138 -1.53 5.98 17.04
CA LEU A 138 -0.74 4.80 17.34
C LEU A 138 -0.35 4.79 18.81
N SER A 139 -0.24 3.61 19.41
CA SER A 139 0.30 3.47 20.75
C SER A 139 1.82 3.76 20.77
N GLU A 140 2.37 4.14 21.92
CA GLU A 140 3.82 4.33 22.07
C GLU A 140 4.60 3.04 21.73
N ASP A 141 4.01 1.89 22.06
CA ASP A 141 4.55 0.57 21.75
C ASP A 141 4.61 0.33 20.23
N ASP A 142 3.53 0.64 19.49
CA ASP A 142 3.50 0.53 18.03
C ASP A 142 4.51 1.47 17.35
N LEU A 143 4.62 2.71 17.84
CA LEU A 143 5.59 3.70 17.34
C LEU A 143 7.04 3.25 17.56
N SER A 144 7.31 2.50 18.62
CA SER A 144 8.65 1.97 18.90
C SER A 144 8.99 0.72 18.07
N LYS A 145 7.97 -0.07 17.70
CA LYS A 145 8.12 -1.36 17.02
C LYS A 145 8.17 -1.25 15.51
N PHE A 146 7.39 -0.34 14.93
CA PHE A 146 7.20 -0.29 13.48
C PHE A 146 7.90 0.90 12.85
N CYS A 147 8.43 0.70 11.64
CA CYS A 147 8.94 1.80 10.84
C CYS A 147 7.75 2.62 10.32
N THR A 148 7.72 3.91 10.63
CA THR A 148 6.67 4.84 10.20
C THR A 148 7.17 5.73 9.06
N ILE A 149 6.24 6.21 8.24
CA ILE A 149 6.44 7.29 7.26
C ILE A 149 5.23 8.22 7.31
N HIS A 150 5.45 9.51 7.06
CA HIS A 150 4.41 10.54 6.98
C HIS A 150 4.09 10.90 5.52
N SER A 151 5.00 10.60 4.59
CA SER A 151 4.81 10.79 3.15
C SER A 151 5.45 9.66 2.35
N PHE A 152 4.87 9.35 1.20
CA PHE A 152 5.45 8.44 0.22
C PHE A 152 6.78 8.95 -0.32
N THR A 153 7.05 10.26 -0.25
CA THR A 153 8.37 10.81 -0.65
C THR A 153 9.53 10.22 0.15
N GLU A 154 9.28 9.71 1.36
CA GLU A 154 10.28 9.03 2.21
C GLU A 154 10.66 7.63 1.71
N LEU A 155 9.91 7.07 0.76
CA LEU A 155 10.24 5.79 0.11
C LEU A 155 11.40 5.94 -0.87
N ILE A 156 11.51 7.10 -1.52
CA ILE A 156 12.52 7.36 -2.56
C ILE A 156 13.83 7.89 -1.94
N LYS A 157 13.76 8.63 -0.83
CA LYS A 157 14.92 9.29 -0.21
C LYS A 157 15.99 8.34 0.35
N LYS A 158 15.73 7.02 0.42
CA LYS A 158 16.59 6.08 1.16
C LYS A 158 17.77 5.53 0.36
N GLU A 159 17.85 5.74 -0.95
CA GLU A 159 18.96 5.22 -1.78
C GLU A 159 20.24 6.09 -1.74
N GLU A 160 20.23 7.28 -1.15
CA GLU A 160 21.43 8.14 -1.08
C GLU A 160 22.33 7.89 0.15
N SER A 161 22.02 6.92 1.01
CA SER A 161 22.80 6.65 2.24
C SER A 161 23.17 5.19 2.46
N GLU A 162 23.94 4.61 1.55
CA GLU A 162 24.90 3.56 1.91
C GLU A 162 26.34 4.02 1.61
N PRO A 163 27.21 4.25 2.62
CA PRO A 163 28.62 4.42 2.37
C PRO A 163 29.23 3.06 1.98
N SER A 164 29.72 2.97 0.75
CA SER A 164 30.48 1.84 0.23
C SER A 164 31.72 1.57 1.10
N VAL A 165 31.67 0.50 1.90
CA VAL A 165 32.78 0.03 2.74
C VAL A 165 33.79 -0.73 1.88
N SER A 166 34.88 -0.02 1.54
CA SER A 166 36.28 -0.48 1.45
C SER A 166 36.69 -1.61 0.47
N LYS A 167 37.62 -1.27 -0.42
CA LYS A 167 38.79 -2.12 -0.72
C LYS A 167 40.05 -1.46 -0.17
N LYS A 168 40.44 -1.85 1.05
CA LYS A 168 41.83 -1.73 1.50
C LYS A 168 42.69 -2.67 0.64
N LYS A 169 43.58 -2.13 -0.20
CA LYS A 169 44.77 -2.86 -0.62
C LYS A 169 45.93 -2.38 0.24
N ASN A 170 46.30 -3.24 1.19
CA ASN A 170 47.64 -3.26 1.76
C ASN A 170 48.64 -3.39 0.61
N LEU A 171 49.54 -2.42 0.45
CA LEU A 171 50.81 -2.69 -0.21
C LEU A 171 51.88 -2.73 0.88
N LYS A 172 52.38 -3.94 1.08
CA LYS A 172 53.54 -4.24 1.92
C LYS A 172 54.78 -3.58 1.33
N THR A 173 55.59 -3.11 2.24
CA THR A 173 57.03 -2.85 2.17
C THR A 173 57.77 -3.90 1.33
N GLU A 174 58.66 -3.47 0.44
CA GLU A 174 59.94 -4.14 0.17
C GLU A 174 60.92 -3.23 -0.60
N LYS A 175 62.07 -3.01 0.05
CA LYS A 175 63.34 -2.39 -0.37
C LYS A 175 63.43 -0.88 -0.57
#